data_AF-A0A7K0FYA6-F1
#
_entry.id   AF-A0A7K0FYA6-F1
#
_cell.length_a   1.000
_cell.length_b   1.000
_cell.length_c   1.000
_cell.angle_alpha   90.00
_cell.angle_beta   90.00
_cell.angle_gamma   90.00
#
_symmetry.space_group_name_H-M   'P 1'
#
loop_
_entity.id
_entity.type
_entity.pdbx_description
1 polymer ?
#
loop_
_entity_poly.entity_id
_entity_poly.type
_entity_poly.pdbx_seq_one_letter_code
_entity_poly.pdbx_strand_id
1 'polypeptide(L)'
;MISVKSFYEKNGKIISFDPEENGEDITLKIKKLREELYKLSPNKGAWYTCIITVTSDGKFNIDFDYDEKPEFKYDPSPDKFIDDLKVFPRDKDLVPEWLNDILLKN
;
A
#
# COMPACT_ATOMS: atom_id res chain seq x y z
N MET A 1 -3.39 -0.05 6.59
CA MET A 1 -4.44 -0.52 5.68
C MET A 1 -3.96 -0.28 4.27
N ILE A 2 -4.24 -1.18 3.32
CA ILE A 2 -3.86 -0.98 1.90
C ILE A 2 -5.10 -0.99 1.02
N SER A 3 -5.06 -0.21 -0.06
CA SER A 3 -6.02 -0.29 -1.16
C SER A 3 -5.25 -0.77 -2.39
N VAL A 4 -5.76 -1.80 -3.06
CA VAL A 4 -5.19 -2.27 -4.33
C VAL A 4 -5.94 -1.56 -5.45
N LYS A 5 -5.21 -0.87 -6.33
CA LYS A 5 -5.74 -0.28 -7.56
C LYS A 5 -4.94 -0.82 -8.72
N SER A 6 -5.63 -1.21 -9.79
CA SER A 6 -5.01 -1.74 -11.00
C SER A 6 -5.37 -0.90 -12.21
N PHE A 7 -4.38 -0.64 -13.05
CA PHE A 7 -4.55 0.13 -14.26
C PHE A 7 -3.64 -0.39 -15.37
N TYR A 8 -4.04 -0.18 -16.62
CA TYR A 8 -3.20 -0.39 -17.79
C TYR A 8 -3.30 0.81 -18.74
N GLU A 9 -2.25 1.06 -19.51
CA GLU A 9 -2.30 2.08 -20.56
C GLU A 9 -2.75 1.46 -21.89
N LYS A 10 -3.67 2.13 -22.58
CA LYS A 10 -4.06 1.80 -23.96
C LYS A 10 -4.22 3.09 -24.76
N ASN A 11 -3.41 3.23 -25.81
CA ASN A 11 -3.40 4.40 -26.69
C ASN A 11 -3.20 5.74 -25.93
N GLY A 12 -2.25 5.81 -24.99
CA GLY A 12 -2.00 7.02 -24.21
C GLY A 12 -3.01 7.28 -23.08
N LYS A 13 -3.98 6.37 -22.87
CA LYS A 13 -5.01 6.50 -21.82
C LYS A 13 -4.82 5.44 -20.75
N ILE A 14 -4.79 5.86 -19.49
CA ILE A 14 -4.83 4.97 -18.33
C ILE A 14 -6.27 4.47 -18.13
N ILE A 15 -6.45 3.16 -18.09
CA ILE A 15 -7.72 2.48 -17.87
C ILE A 15 -7.62 1.72 -16.54
N SER A 16 -8.42 2.13 -15.55
CA SER A 16 -8.57 1.41 -14.29
C SER A 16 -9.47 0.19 -14.49
N PHE A 17 -9.14 -0.92 -13.85
CA PHE A 17 -10.01 -2.10 -13.77
C PHE A 17 -10.00 -2.66 -12.35
N ASP A 18 -11.07 -3.36 -11.99
CA ASP A 18 -11.11 -4.10 -10.73
C ASP A 18 -10.39 -5.44 -10.93
N PRO A 19 -9.25 -5.68 -10.25
CA PRO A 19 -8.55 -6.96 -10.34
C PRO A 19 -9.38 -8.13 -9.79
N GLU A 20 -10.39 -7.88 -8.95
CA GLU A 20 -11.26 -8.92 -8.37
C GLU A 20 -12.32 -9.42 -9.36
N GLU A 21 -12.65 -8.64 -10.40
CA GLU A 21 -13.72 -8.98 -11.34
C GLU A 21 -13.29 -10.03 -12.40
N ASN A 22 -11.99 -10.23 -12.63
CA ASN A 22 -11.48 -11.03 -13.77
C ASN A 22 -10.30 -12.00 -13.48
N GLY A 23 -9.94 -12.30 -12.23
CA GLY A 23 -8.77 -13.16 -11.95
C GLY A 23 -8.68 -13.76 -10.54
N GLU A 24 -7.66 -14.61 -10.32
CA GLU A 24 -7.24 -15.02 -8.97
C GLU A 24 -6.98 -13.77 -8.11
N ASP A 25 -7.43 -13.82 -6.86
CA ASP A 25 -7.30 -12.72 -5.88
C ASP A 25 -5.83 -12.31 -5.68
N ILE A 26 -5.41 -11.28 -6.45
CA ILE A 26 -4.09 -10.64 -6.31
C ILE A 26 -3.98 -9.90 -4.98
N THR A 27 -5.11 -9.49 -4.38
CA THR A 27 -5.15 -8.83 -3.08
C THR A 27 -4.54 -9.72 -2.01
N LEU A 28 -4.80 -11.04 -2.02
CA LEU A 28 -4.15 -11.98 -1.09
C LEU A 28 -2.64 -12.08 -1.31
N LYS A 29 -2.18 -12.13 -2.57
CA LYS A 29 -0.74 -12.22 -2.88
C LYS A 29 -0.01 -10.93 -2.46
N ILE A 30 -0.63 -9.77 -2.66
CA ILE A 30 -0.09 -8.47 -2.25
C ILE A 30 -0.07 -8.31 -0.73
N LYS A 31 -1.12 -8.77 -0.02
CA LYS A 31 -1.12 -8.83 1.45
C LYS A 31 0.01 -9.71 1.98
N LYS A 32 0.20 -10.90 1.39
CA LYS A 32 1.33 -11.78 1.74
C LYS A 32 2.68 -11.12 1.48
N LEU A 33 2.85 -10.45 0.34
CA LEU A 33 4.08 -9.70 0.03
C LEU A 33 4.34 -8.60 1.07
N ARG A 34 3.29 -7.90 1.52
CA ARG A 34 3.38 -6.89 2.58
C ARG A 34 3.92 -7.48 3.89
N GLU A 35 3.40 -8.63 4.29
CA GLU A 35 3.85 -9.33 5.50
C GLU A 35 5.30 -9.82 5.38
N GLU A 36 5.69 -10.41 4.25
CA GLU A 36 7.06 -10.89 4.04
C GLU A 36 8.06 -9.75 4.00
N LEU A 37 7.76 -8.63 3.33
CA LEU A 37 8.65 -7.46 3.32
C LEU A 37 8.77 -6.81 4.69
N TYR A 38 7.69 -6.79 5.49
CA TYR A 38 7.78 -6.34 6.88
C TYR A 38 8.73 -7.21 7.71
N LYS A 39 8.70 -8.55 7.56
CA LYS A 39 9.61 -9.45 8.27
C LYS A 39 11.09 -9.18 7.97
N LEU A 40 11.41 -8.66 6.79
CA LEU A 40 12.77 -8.32 6.39
C LEU A 40 13.28 -7.00 6.99
N SER A 41 12.39 -6.10 7.40
CA SER A 41 12.75 -4.79 7.99
C SER A 41 11.67 -4.31 8.98
N PRO A 42 11.50 -5.03 10.11
CA PRO A 42 10.36 -4.82 10.99
C PRO A 42 10.35 -3.44 11.66
N ASN A 43 11.51 -2.82 11.84
CA ASN A 43 11.63 -1.48 12.40
C ASN A 43 10.92 -0.39 11.57
N LYS A 44 10.86 -0.55 10.24
CA LYS A 44 10.22 0.41 9.32
C LYS A 44 8.70 0.23 9.24
N GLY A 45 8.14 -0.82 9.83
CA GLY A 45 6.75 -1.22 9.60
C GLY A 45 6.49 -1.66 8.16
N ALA A 46 5.21 -1.82 7.83
CA ALA A 46 4.79 -2.19 6.49
C ALA A 46 4.56 -0.95 5.60
N TRP A 47 4.84 -1.09 4.30
CA TRP A 47 4.53 -0.06 3.30
C TRP A 47 3.03 0.24 3.26
N TYR A 48 2.70 1.45 2.79
CA TYR A 48 1.34 1.95 2.66
C TYR A 48 0.85 1.94 1.20
N THR A 49 1.75 2.19 0.25
CA THR A 49 1.47 2.13 -1.19
C THR A 49 2.46 1.21 -1.89
N CYS A 50 1.97 0.43 -2.86
CA CYS A 50 2.77 -0.39 -3.75
C CYS A 50 2.30 -0.13 -5.19
N ILE A 51 3.21 0.26 -6.07
CA ILE A 51 2.94 0.48 -7.49
C ILE A 51 3.72 -0.56 -8.29
N ILE A 52 2.99 -1.41 -9.00
CA ILE A 52 3.57 -2.40 -9.91
C ILE A 52 3.30 -1.92 -11.33
N THR A 53 4.36 -1.58 -12.06
CA THR A 53 4.28 -1.18 -13.46
C THR A 53 4.78 -2.32 -14.33
N VAL A 54 3.97 -2.77 -15.28
CA VAL A 54 4.36 -3.79 -16.26
C VAL A 54 4.26 -3.18 -17.66
N THR A 55 5.36 -3.24 -18.41
CA THR A 55 5.42 -2.74 -19.78
C THR A 55 5.10 -3.85 -20.78
N SER A 56 4.71 -3.47 -22.00
CA SER A 56 4.32 -4.42 -23.06
C SER A 56 5.44 -5.34 -23.53
N ASP A 57 6.70 -4.97 -23.32
CA ASP A 57 7.89 -5.80 -23.58
C ASP A 57 8.18 -6.79 -22.43
N GLY A 58 7.30 -6.87 -21.42
CA GLY A 58 7.39 -7.81 -20.31
C GLY A 58 8.34 -7.38 -19.19
N LYS A 59 8.92 -6.18 -19.26
CA LYS A 59 9.65 -5.61 -18.11
C LYS A 59 8.66 -5.15 -17.04
N PHE A 60 9.14 -5.11 -15.81
CA PHE A 60 8.35 -4.60 -14.70
C PHE A 60 9.21 -3.81 -13.72
N ASN A 61 8.57 -2.86 -13.03
CA ASN A 61 9.11 -2.15 -11.89
C ASN A 61 8.13 -2.24 -10.71
N ILE A 62 8.66 -2.26 -9.49
CA ILE A 62 7.86 -2.25 -8.27
C ILE A 62 8.40 -1.16 -7.34
N ASP A 63 7.54 -0.22 -6.98
CA ASP A 63 7.84 0.88 -6.07
C ASP A 63 7.02 0.73 -4.79
N PHE A 64 7.67 0.86 -3.63
CA PHE A 64 7.04 0.80 -2.32
C PHE A 64 7.19 2.14 -1.61
N ASP A 65 6.06 2.69 -1.15
CA ASP A 65 6.03 3.92 -0.35
C ASP A 65 5.68 3.59 1.10
N TYR A 66 6.55 4.02 2.01
CA TYR A 66 6.44 3.79 3.45
C TYR A 66 6.04 5.05 4.22
N ASP A 67 6.06 6.21 3.58
CA ASP A 67 6.13 7.50 4.26
C ASP A 67 4.95 8.40 3.89
N GLU A 68 4.43 8.32 2.66
CA GLU A 68 3.29 9.15 2.25
C GLU A 68 1.95 8.54 2.64
N LYS A 69 0.99 9.41 3.00
CA LYS A 69 -0.39 8.99 3.29
C LYS A 69 -1.05 8.53 1.98
N PRO A 70 -1.59 7.30 1.88
CA PRO A 70 -2.21 6.84 0.64
C PRO A 70 -3.47 7.63 0.30
N GLU A 71 -3.70 7.79 -0.99
CA GLU A 71 -4.94 8.38 -1.51
C GLU A 71 -6.06 7.34 -1.59
N PHE A 72 -7.11 7.53 -0.80
CA PHE A 72 -8.30 6.70 -0.82
C PHE A 72 -9.44 7.42 -1.55
N LYS A 73 -10.30 6.64 -2.23
CA LYS A 73 -11.55 7.18 -2.80
C LYS A 73 -12.48 7.70 -1.69
N TYR A 74 -12.46 7.03 -0.55
CA TYR A 74 -13.11 7.43 0.69
C TYR A 74 -12.09 7.31 1.82
N ASP A 75 -11.82 8.43 2.49
CA ASP A 75 -10.80 8.47 3.52
C ASP A 75 -11.16 7.51 4.67
N PRO A 76 -10.25 6.61 5.07
CA PRO A 76 -10.47 5.74 6.21
C PRO A 76 -10.63 6.51 7.52
N SER A 77 -11.31 5.89 8.49
CA SER A 77 -11.26 6.41 9.86
C SER A 77 -9.83 6.35 10.41
N PRO A 78 -9.43 7.30 11.29
CA PRO A 78 -8.13 7.29 11.96
C PRO A 78 -7.79 5.94 12.62
N ASP A 79 -8.77 5.29 13.24
CA ASP A 79 -8.61 3.97 13.89
C ASP A 79 -8.05 2.90 12.96
N LYS A 80 -8.35 2.94 11.66
CA LYS A 80 -7.83 1.97 10.68
C LYS A 80 -6.32 2.07 10.51
N PHE A 81 -5.75 3.26 10.66
CA PHE A 81 -4.30 3.46 10.62
C PHE A 81 -3.65 3.05 11.94
N ILE A 82 -4.31 3.32 13.07
CA ILE A 82 -3.86 2.89 14.39
C ILE A 82 -3.82 1.36 14.49
N ASP A 83 -4.88 0.68 14.04
CA ASP A 83 -4.93 -0.78 14.04
C ASP A 83 -3.88 -1.38 13.12
N ASP A 84 -3.62 -0.77 11.96
CA ASP A 84 -2.54 -1.21 11.07
C ASP A 84 -1.16 -1.04 11.71
N LEU A 85 -0.93 0.05 12.45
CA LEU A 85 0.32 0.28 13.20
C LEU A 85 0.49 -0.73 14.34
N LYS A 86 -0.59 -1.19 14.99
CA LYS A 86 -0.51 -2.27 15.99
C LYS A 86 -0.07 -3.60 15.36
N VAL A 87 -0.49 -3.88 14.13
CA VAL A 87 -0.12 -5.10 13.39
C VAL A 87 1.31 -5.00 12.84
N PHE A 88 1.66 -3.83 12.30
CA PHE A 88 2.97 -3.54 11.70
C PHE A 88 3.65 -2.38 12.43
N PRO A 89 4.13 -2.61 13.66
CA PRO A 89 4.76 -1.57 14.47
C PRO A 89 5.97 -0.96 13.77
N ARG A 90 6.23 0.30 14.10
CA ARG A 90 7.34 1.09 13.60
C ARG A 90 8.15 1.61 14.79
N ASP A 91 9.45 1.72 14.61
CA ASP A 91 10.27 2.50 15.54
C ASP A 91 9.79 3.95 15.53
N LYS A 92 9.87 4.61 16.69
CA LYS A 92 9.31 5.95 16.89
C LYS A 92 9.81 6.98 15.85
N ASP A 93 11.09 6.89 15.49
CA ASP A 93 11.74 7.81 14.53
C ASP A 93 11.40 7.50 13.06
N LEU A 94 10.70 6.38 12.80
CA LEU A 94 10.27 5.91 11.48
C LEU A 94 8.75 5.99 11.30
N VAL A 95 8.05 6.63 12.24
CA VAL A 95 6.63 6.96 12.12
C VAL A 95 6.50 8.24 11.28
N PRO A 96 5.81 8.20 10.13
CA PRO A 96 5.60 9.39 9.31
C PRO A 96 4.81 10.47 10.05
N GLU A 97 5.05 11.74 9.71
CA GLU A 97 4.43 12.89 10.39
C GLU A 97 2.90 12.83 10.38
N TRP A 98 2.29 12.47 9.25
CA TRP A 98 0.84 12.34 9.14
C TRP A 98 0.26 11.26 10.07
N LEU A 99 1.01 10.20 10.36
CA LEU A 99 0.57 9.15 11.27
C LEU A 99 0.76 9.58 12.73
N ASN A 100 1.85 10.29 13.04
CA ASN A 100 2.04 10.92 14.35
C ASN A 100 0.91 11.89 14.66
N ASP A 101 0.48 12.70 13.69
CA ASP A 101 -0.67 13.60 13.82
C ASP A 101 -1.97 12.86 14.17
N ILE A 102 -2.18 11.67 13.61
CA ILE A 102 -3.32 10.81 13.95
C ILE A 102 -3.21 10.29 15.38
N LEU A 103 -2.01 9.87 15.81
CA LEU A 103 -1.77 9.32 17.14
C LEU A 103 -1.86 10.38 18.24
N LEU A 104 -1.54 11.64 17.96
CA LEU A 104 -1.64 12.74 18.93
C LEU A 104 -3.08 13.25 19.11
N LYS A 105 -3.96 12.99 18.16
CA LYS A 105 -5.36 13.47 18.15
C LYS A 105 -6.37 12.43 18.66
N ASN A 106 -5.95 11.19 18.88
CA ASN A 106 -6.75 10.09 19.46
C ASN A 106 -6.23 9.72 20.84
#